data_AF-A0AA39A0T3-F1
#
_entry.id   AF-A0AA39A0T3-F1
#
_cell.length_a   1.000
_cell.length_b   1.000
_cell.length_c   1.000
_cell.angle_alpha   90.00
_cell.angle_beta   90.00
_cell.angle_gamma   90.00
#
_symmetry.space_group_name_H-M   'P 1'
#
loop_
_entity.id
_entity.type
_entity.pdbx_description
1 polymer ?
#
loop_
_entity_poly.entity_id
_entity_poly.type
_entity_poly.pdbx_seq_one_letter_code
_entity_poly.pdbx_strand_id
1 'polypeptide(L)'
;MPELRRGVRRGRDPIDQRAKRSEHLVGNYIRTRAAVAKARAVEAAAAGKGKAVVVEAARPRVARRRQRKGQVIVISEGQGGSEKEKSEKPAEEEEGGFLGDKEGGGGVGKKEMMGDDSGGLSANKATGQEEEGSTAPFPERVQVGGSPVYKIERKLGKGGFGQVFVGRRVTGGNERTSGAGATEVALKFEHRNSKGCNYGPPYEWQVYNTLGGSHGVPRVHYKGKQGDYYVMVMDMLGPSLWDVWNSSGQAMSSEMVACIAVESLSILEKMHSRGYVHGDVKPENFLLGQPSTPQEKKLFLVDLGLATKWRDSANGQHVEYDQRPDMFRGTVRYASVHAHLGRTASRRDDLESLAYTLIFLHRGRLPWQGYQGDNKSFLVCKKKMATSPEMLCCFCPTPLKQFLEIVVNMKFDEEPNYSKLISLFEGLIGPNPAIRPINTDGAQKIIYQVGQKRGRLNVEEEEDGQPKKKVRLGIPATQWISVYNARLPMKQR
;
A
#
# COMPACT_ATOMS: atom_id res chain seq x y z
N MET A 1 -17.00 -43.74 -41.07
CA MET A 1 -16.13 -44.92 -40.85
C MET A 1 -15.58 -45.35 -42.23
N PRO A 2 -14.34 -45.84 -42.29
CA PRO A 2 -13.31 -45.59 -43.32
C PRO A 2 -13.24 -46.70 -44.39
N GLU A 3 -12.39 -46.60 -45.43
CA GLU A 3 -11.09 -47.31 -45.46
C GLU A 3 -10.10 -46.82 -46.54
N LEU A 4 -8.82 -47.08 -46.23
CA LEU A 4 -7.55 -46.72 -46.87
C LEU A 4 -7.04 -47.73 -47.91
N ARG A 5 -6.02 -47.31 -48.70
CA ARG A 5 -4.71 -47.95 -49.03
C ARG A 5 -4.37 -47.81 -50.53
N ARG A 6 -3.14 -47.72 -51.06
CA ARG A 6 -1.73 -47.50 -50.61
C ARG A 6 -0.84 -47.44 -51.88
N GLY A 7 0.35 -46.81 -51.79
CA GLY A 7 1.55 -47.04 -52.64
C GLY A 7 2.22 -45.72 -53.11
N VAL A 8 3.40 -45.23 -52.67
CA VAL A 8 4.78 -45.77 -52.46
C VAL A 8 5.38 -46.21 -53.83
N ARG A 9 6.51 -45.73 -54.41
CA ARG A 9 7.83 -45.23 -53.95
C ARG A 9 8.65 -44.75 -55.18
N ARG A 10 9.63 -43.83 -55.00
CA ARG A 10 11.10 -43.97 -55.32
C ARG A 10 11.76 -42.59 -55.57
N GLY A 11 12.97 -42.42 -55.02
CA GLY A 11 13.85 -41.27 -55.26
C GLY A 11 15.28 -41.67 -55.65
N ARG A 12 16.13 -40.67 -55.91
CA ARG A 12 17.62 -40.54 -55.75
C ARG A 12 18.10 -39.36 -56.62
N ASP A 13 18.63 -38.26 -56.07
CA ASP A 13 20.04 -37.93 -55.66
C ASP A 13 20.80 -37.16 -56.79
N PRO A 14 21.98 -36.53 -56.58
CA PRO A 14 22.17 -35.15 -56.08
C PRO A 14 23.13 -34.30 -56.97
N ILE A 15 23.17 -32.97 -56.83
CA ILE A 15 24.33 -32.16 -57.26
C ILE A 15 24.61 -31.05 -56.25
N ASP A 16 25.79 -31.12 -55.64
CA ASP A 16 26.42 -30.07 -54.84
C ASP A 16 27.63 -29.54 -55.63
N GLN A 17 27.64 -28.24 -55.96
CA GLN A 17 28.86 -27.48 -56.28
C GLN A 17 28.68 -26.00 -55.86
N ARG A 18 29.08 -25.75 -54.61
CA ARG A 18 29.84 -24.59 -54.11
C ARG A 18 29.95 -23.30 -54.96
N ALA A 19 29.55 -22.22 -54.27
CA ALA A 19 30.20 -20.91 -54.16
C ALA A 19 29.98 -19.85 -55.26
N LYS A 20 29.09 -18.90 -54.96
CA LYS A 20 29.36 -17.45 -55.11
C LYS A 20 28.71 -16.69 -53.96
N ARG A 21 29.52 -15.85 -53.33
CA ARG A 21 29.21 -14.97 -52.20
C ARG A 21 28.18 -13.91 -52.61
N SER A 22 27.19 -13.65 -51.75
CA SER A 22 26.52 -12.35 -51.67
C SER A 22 26.42 -11.92 -50.20
N GLU A 23 26.78 -10.67 -49.98
CA GLU A 23 26.86 -10.00 -48.69
C GLU A 23 25.47 -9.81 -48.08
N HIS A 24 25.30 -10.20 -46.80
CA HIS A 24 24.11 -9.85 -46.03
C HIS A 24 24.44 -8.74 -45.03
N LEU A 25 23.76 -7.61 -45.21
CA LEU A 25 23.72 -6.45 -44.34
C LEU A 25 23.41 -6.84 -42.88
N VAL A 26 24.28 -6.42 -41.98
CA VAL A 26 24.17 -6.60 -40.53
C VAL A 26 23.08 -5.66 -39.99
N GLY A 27 21.96 -6.23 -39.56
CA GLY A 27 20.95 -5.53 -38.78
C GLY A 27 21.43 -5.31 -37.34
N ASN A 28 21.46 -4.05 -36.91
CA ASN A 28 21.75 -3.66 -35.53
C ASN A 28 20.62 -4.10 -34.58
N TYR A 29 20.79 -5.24 -33.93
CA TYR A 29 20.01 -5.60 -32.74
C TYR A 29 20.69 -5.07 -31.48
N ILE A 30 20.04 -4.12 -30.81
CA ILE A 30 20.43 -3.64 -29.48
C ILE A 30 20.19 -4.77 -28.47
N ARG A 31 21.26 -5.29 -27.86
CA ARG A 31 21.18 -6.35 -26.84
C ARG A 31 20.50 -5.83 -25.57
N THR A 32 19.54 -6.58 -25.05
CA THR A 32 18.88 -6.31 -23.77
C THR A 32 19.86 -6.42 -22.59
N ARG A 33 19.66 -5.63 -21.53
CA ARG A 33 20.52 -5.61 -20.33
C ARG A 33 20.73 -6.99 -19.70
N ALA A 34 19.73 -7.88 -19.78
CA ALA A 34 19.83 -9.25 -19.30
C ALA A 34 20.82 -10.11 -20.12
N ALA A 35 20.89 -9.92 -21.44
CA ALA A 35 21.82 -10.62 -22.30
C ALA A 35 23.28 -10.18 -22.05
N VAL A 36 23.49 -8.89 -21.75
CA VAL A 36 24.81 -8.34 -21.41
C VAL A 36 25.29 -8.84 -20.03
N ALA A 37 24.39 -8.93 -19.05
CA ALA A 37 24.71 -9.48 -17.73
C ALA A 37 25.07 -10.97 -17.79
N LYS A 38 24.35 -11.75 -18.61
CA LYS A 38 24.63 -13.19 -18.81
C LYS A 38 25.96 -13.44 -19.52
N ALA A 39 26.33 -12.60 -20.49
CA ALA A 39 27.63 -12.68 -21.16
C ALA A 39 28.79 -12.36 -20.20
N ARG A 40 28.65 -11.32 -19.36
CA ARG A 40 29.66 -10.96 -18.35
C ARG A 40 29.86 -12.03 -17.27
N ALA A 41 28.79 -12.71 -16.87
CA ALA A 41 28.88 -13.81 -15.91
C ALA A 41 29.63 -15.04 -16.48
N VAL A 42 29.48 -15.29 -17.78
CA VAL A 42 30.19 -16.38 -18.49
C VAL A 42 31.67 -16.06 -18.67
N GLU A 43 32.02 -14.80 -18.99
CA GLU A 43 33.42 -14.35 -19.04
C GLU A 43 34.11 -14.37 -17.66
N ALA A 44 33.42 -13.98 -16.59
CA ALA A 44 33.95 -14.02 -15.23
C ALA A 44 34.22 -15.45 -14.74
N ALA A 45 33.41 -16.42 -15.18
CA ALA A 45 33.61 -17.83 -14.85
C ALA A 45 34.78 -18.46 -15.64
N ALA A 46 35.11 -17.95 -16.83
CA ALA A 46 36.23 -18.41 -17.64
C ALA A 46 37.60 -17.90 -17.13
N ALA A 47 37.63 -16.74 -16.45
CA ALA A 47 38.86 -16.14 -15.93
C ALA A 47 39.36 -16.74 -14.59
N GLY A 48 38.58 -17.63 -13.96
CA GLY A 48 38.86 -18.15 -12.60
C GLY A 48 39.78 -19.38 -12.50
N LYS A 49 40.45 -19.80 -13.57
CA LYS A 49 41.38 -20.95 -13.53
C LYS A 49 42.79 -20.56 -13.95
N GLY A 50 43.60 -20.12 -12.98
CA GLY A 50 45.02 -19.83 -13.17
C GLY A 50 45.81 -19.74 -11.85
N LYS A 51 46.43 -20.88 -11.47
CA LYS A 51 47.61 -21.15 -10.60
C LYS A 51 47.93 -20.28 -9.36
N ALA A 52 48.16 -21.02 -8.27
CA ALA A 52 48.67 -20.60 -6.98
C ALA A 52 50.16 -20.18 -6.97
N VAL A 53 50.52 -19.24 -6.10
CA VAL A 53 51.83 -19.15 -5.45
C VAL A 53 51.63 -18.79 -3.98
N VAL A 54 52.21 -19.60 -3.11
CA VAL A 54 52.21 -19.50 -1.64
C VAL A 54 53.32 -18.53 -1.23
N VAL A 55 53.03 -17.56 -0.37
CA VAL A 55 54.04 -16.87 0.45
C VAL A 55 53.50 -16.69 1.86
N GLU A 56 54.24 -17.28 2.80
CA GLU A 56 54.07 -17.29 4.24
C GLU A 56 54.53 -15.95 4.86
N ALA A 57 53.78 -15.37 5.80
CA ALA A 57 54.33 -14.39 6.74
C ALA A 57 53.49 -14.27 8.04
N ALA A 58 54.08 -14.84 9.09
CA ALA A 58 54.06 -14.50 10.52
C ALA A 58 52.94 -13.63 11.15
N ARG A 59 52.31 -14.19 12.19
CA ARG A 59 51.65 -13.48 13.31
C ARG A 59 52.69 -12.93 14.30
N PRO A 60 52.26 -12.04 15.22
CA PRO A 60 52.51 -12.31 16.62
C PRO A 60 51.22 -12.34 17.46
N ARG A 61 51.22 -13.32 18.37
CA ARG A 61 50.27 -13.50 19.49
C ARG A 61 50.63 -12.53 20.61
N VAL A 62 49.62 -11.97 21.27
CA VAL A 62 49.74 -11.57 22.69
C VAL A 62 48.71 -12.35 23.49
N ALA A 63 49.22 -13.17 24.39
CA ALA A 63 48.46 -13.89 25.39
C ALA A 63 48.35 -13.03 26.66
N ARG A 64 47.19 -13.08 27.32
CA ARG A 64 47.13 -12.85 28.77
C ARG A 64 46.19 -13.88 29.41
N ARG A 65 46.73 -14.50 30.46
CA ARG A 65 46.29 -15.74 31.10
C ARG A 65 45.77 -15.41 32.50
N ARG A 66 44.62 -16.02 32.83
CA ARG A 66 44.11 -16.47 34.16
C ARG A 66 43.98 -15.46 35.31
N GLN A 67 42.80 -15.53 35.95
CA GLN A 67 42.70 -15.96 37.35
C GLN A 67 41.37 -16.70 37.60
N ARG A 68 41.47 -17.86 38.28
CA ARG A 68 40.40 -18.71 38.82
C ARG A 68 40.54 -18.67 40.36
N LYS A 69 39.43 -18.57 41.08
CA LYS A 69 39.14 -19.12 42.43
C LYS A 69 37.64 -19.49 42.37
N GLY A 70 37.16 -20.71 42.57
CA GLY A 70 37.31 -21.61 43.73
C GLY A 70 36.12 -21.33 44.68
N GLN A 71 34.93 -21.90 44.46
CA GLN A 71 34.39 -23.19 44.98
C GLN A 71 33.67 -23.00 46.33
N VAL A 72 32.42 -23.50 46.46
CA VAL A 72 31.91 -24.42 47.52
C VAL A 72 30.45 -24.79 47.21
N ILE A 73 30.17 -26.08 47.37
CA ILE A 73 28.91 -26.82 47.29
C ILE A 73 28.37 -27.00 48.71
N VAL A 74 27.05 -26.93 48.93
CA VAL A 74 26.37 -27.71 49.99
C VAL A 74 25.01 -28.19 49.47
N ILE A 75 24.74 -29.47 49.74
CA ILE A 75 23.56 -30.31 49.45
C ILE A 75 22.79 -30.54 50.75
N SER A 76 21.46 -30.67 50.67
CA SER A 76 20.59 -31.60 51.45
C SER A 76 19.13 -31.37 51.00
N GLU A 77 18.42 -32.29 50.32
CA GLU A 77 17.74 -33.51 50.84
C GLU A 77 16.71 -33.20 51.94
N GLY A 78 15.48 -33.73 51.99
CA GLY A 78 14.66 -34.65 51.20
C GLY A 78 13.18 -34.33 51.52
N GLN A 79 12.11 -35.11 51.35
CA GLN A 79 11.74 -36.48 50.99
C GLN A 79 10.26 -36.35 50.54
N GLY A 80 9.76 -37.05 49.51
CA GLY A 80 9.12 -38.37 49.58
C GLY A 80 7.85 -38.30 48.71
N GLY A 81 7.72 -39.10 47.64
CA GLY A 81 6.95 -40.37 47.59
C GLY A 81 5.44 -40.08 47.42
N SER A 82 4.64 -40.68 46.52
CA SER A 82 4.77 -41.87 45.68
C SER A 82 3.50 -42.00 44.80
N GLU A 83 3.69 -42.51 43.57
CA GLU A 83 2.85 -43.46 42.79
C GLU A 83 1.40 -43.23 42.27
N LYS A 84 1.25 -43.57 40.96
CA LYS A 84 0.21 -44.38 40.22
C LYS A 84 -1.24 -43.86 40.13
N GLU A 85 -1.79 -43.55 38.95
CA GLU A 85 -2.22 -44.33 37.76
C GLU A 85 -3.77 -44.44 37.65
N LYS A 86 -4.29 -43.91 36.53
CA LYS A 86 -5.43 -44.30 35.67
C LYS A 86 -6.88 -44.56 36.19
N SER A 87 -7.78 -43.93 35.39
CA SER A 87 -9.07 -44.38 34.82
C SER A 87 -10.31 -44.55 35.73
N GLU A 88 -11.42 -43.88 35.41
CA GLU A 88 -12.58 -44.36 34.62
C GLU A 88 -13.71 -43.31 34.56
N LYS A 89 -14.59 -43.43 33.54
CA LYS A 89 -15.86 -42.70 33.36
C LYS A 89 -17.02 -43.45 34.03
N PRO A 90 -18.18 -42.83 34.28
CA PRO A 90 -19.36 -42.92 33.37
C PRO A 90 -20.07 -41.55 33.22
N ALA A 91 -20.81 -41.17 32.16
CA ALA A 91 -21.99 -41.72 31.47
C ALA A 91 -23.28 -41.71 32.33
N GLU A 92 -24.11 -40.67 32.14
CA GLU A 92 -25.53 -40.66 32.50
C GLU A 92 -26.33 -40.08 31.31
N GLU A 93 -27.29 -40.89 30.85
CA GLU A 93 -28.43 -40.52 30.01
C GLU A 93 -29.59 -40.11 30.93
N GLU A 94 -30.41 -39.14 30.54
CA GLU A 94 -31.83 -39.17 30.86
C GLU A 94 -32.68 -38.59 29.72
N GLU A 95 -33.77 -39.32 29.47
CA GLU A 95 -34.82 -39.13 28.47
C GLU A 95 -35.88 -38.11 28.89
N GLY A 96 -36.73 -37.76 27.93
CA GLY A 96 -38.09 -37.25 28.13
C GLY A 96 -38.36 -36.03 27.24
N GLY A 97 -39.31 -35.98 26.32
CA GLY A 97 -40.51 -36.79 26.09
C GLY A 97 -41.68 -35.84 25.77
N PHE A 98 -42.40 -36.16 24.68
CA PHE A 98 -43.81 -35.80 24.41
C PHE A 98 -44.23 -34.46 23.76
N LEU A 99 -44.60 -34.58 22.47
CA LEU A 99 -45.86 -34.24 21.76
C LEU A 99 -46.60 -32.89 21.96
N GLY A 100 -46.95 -32.27 20.82
CA GLY A 100 -48.02 -31.29 20.70
C GLY A 100 -48.19 -30.73 19.28
N ASP A 101 -49.36 -30.96 18.68
CA ASP A 101 -49.73 -30.78 17.28
C ASP A 101 -50.19 -29.35 16.88
N LYS A 102 -50.09 -29.08 15.57
CA LYS A 102 -50.93 -28.24 14.68
C LYS A 102 -50.96 -26.69 14.67
N GLU A 103 -50.79 -26.24 13.42
CA GLU A 103 -51.48 -25.18 12.65
C GLU A 103 -51.20 -23.68 12.90
N GLY A 104 -50.86 -22.99 11.79
CA GLY A 104 -51.25 -21.58 11.58
C GLY A 104 -50.17 -20.62 11.08
N GLY A 105 -50.03 -20.49 9.75
CA GLY A 105 -49.95 -19.23 8.99
C GLY A 105 -48.91 -18.14 9.31
N GLY A 106 -48.29 -17.62 8.24
CA GLY A 106 -47.85 -16.22 8.18
C GLY A 106 -46.35 -16.03 7.96
N GLY A 107 -45.98 -15.63 6.73
CA GLY A 107 -44.59 -15.37 6.35
C GLY A 107 -43.99 -14.14 7.01
N VAL A 108 -42.68 -14.18 7.24
CA VAL A 108 -41.83 -13.00 7.47
C VAL A 108 -40.45 -13.27 6.84
N GLY A 109 -39.93 -12.25 6.15
CA GLY A 109 -38.74 -12.30 5.30
C GLY A 109 -37.45 -12.73 6.01
N LYS A 110 -36.66 -13.52 5.27
CA LYS A 110 -35.29 -13.84 5.64
C LYS A 110 -34.41 -12.59 5.52
N LYS A 111 -33.88 -12.20 6.68
CA LYS A 111 -32.76 -11.29 6.86
C LYS A 111 -31.52 -11.96 6.25
N GLU A 112 -31.13 -11.55 5.04
CA GLU A 112 -29.89 -12.01 4.40
C GLU A 112 -28.69 -11.33 5.06
N MET A 113 -27.91 -12.14 5.76
CA MET A 113 -26.65 -11.78 6.39
C MET A 113 -25.58 -11.70 5.29
N MET A 114 -25.17 -10.48 4.91
CA MET A 114 -24.14 -10.26 3.89
C MET A 114 -22.79 -10.80 4.37
N GLY A 115 -22.24 -11.75 3.62
CA GLY A 115 -20.95 -12.37 3.87
C GLY A 115 -19.77 -11.45 3.54
N ASP A 116 -18.72 -11.60 4.35
CA ASP A 116 -17.40 -10.99 4.23
C ASP A 116 -16.81 -11.08 2.82
N ASP A 117 -16.23 -9.98 2.34
CA ASP A 117 -15.25 -10.01 1.24
C ASP A 117 -14.26 -8.84 1.36
N SER A 118 -13.45 -8.91 2.41
CA SER A 118 -12.20 -8.16 2.60
C SER A 118 -11.04 -9.15 2.66
N GLY A 119 -10.71 -9.74 1.52
CA GLY A 119 -9.57 -10.64 1.38
C GLY A 119 -9.11 -10.68 -0.07
N GLY A 120 -7.96 -10.07 -0.36
CA GLY A 120 -7.26 -10.31 -1.61
C GLY A 120 -6.72 -11.74 -1.61
N LEU A 121 -7.43 -12.67 -2.22
CA LEU A 121 -6.92 -13.99 -2.54
C LEU A 121 -6.70 -14.09 -4.05
N SER A 122 -5.43 -14.29 -4.40
CA SER A 122 -5.01 -14.80 -5.70
C SER A 122 -5.55 -16.22 -5.85
N ALA A 123 -6.05 -16.53 -7.04
CA ALA A 123 -6.66 -17.81 -7.37
C ALA A 123 -5.72 -19.00 -7.15
N ASN A 124 -6.20 -19.97 -6.37
CA ASN A 124 -6.18 -21.40 -6.65
C ASN A 124 -7.00 -22.11 -5.57
N LYS A 125 -8.28 -22.37 -5.84
CA LYS A 125 -9.12 -23.22 -4.99
C LYS A 125 -9.27 -24.58 -5.67
N ALA A 126 -8.30 -25.46 -5.45
CA ALA A 126 -8.56 -26.89 -5.45
C ALA A 126 -8.82 -27.27 -3.98
N THR A 127 -9.89 -28.01 -3.73
CA THR A 127 -10.29 -28.48 -2.40
C THR A 127 -9.17 -29.26 -1.72
N GLY A 128 -8.50 -28.60 -0.78
CA GLY A 128 -7.55 -29.14 0.17
C GLY A 128 -7.47 -28.15 1.31
N GLN A 129 -7.39 -28.63 2.55
CA GLN A 129 -7.02 -27.82 3.70
C GLN A 129 -5.79 -26.99 3.30
N GLU A 130 -5.88 -25.66 3.32
CA GLU A 130 -4.70 -24.83 3.20
C GLU A 130 -3.83 -25.15 4.43
N GLU A 131 -2.79 -25.96 4.23
CA GLU A 131 -1.74 -26.13 5.20
C GLU A 131 -1.24 -24.74 5.59
N GLU A 132 -1.30 -24.43 6.90
CA GLU A 132 -0.42 -23.43 7.51
C GLU A 132 1.01 -23.80 7.12
N GLY A 133 1.48 -23.25 6.01
CA GLY A 133 2.80 -23.54 5.49
C GLY A 133 3.84 -23.04 6.47
N SER A 134 4.29 -23.92 7.37
CA SER A 134 5.49 -23.87 8.21
C SER A 134 6.09 -22.46 8.40
N THR A 135 5.30 -21.53 8.94
CA THR A 135 5.84 -20.25 9.38
C THR A 135 6.39 -20.46 10.77
N ALA A 136 7.67 -20.15 10.98
CA ALA A 136 8.29 -20.18 12.29
C ALA A 136 7.36 -19.48 13.31
N PRO A 137 7.17 -20.02 14.53
CA PRO A 137 6.30 -19.38 15.51
C PRO A 137 6.78 -17.95 15.79
N PHE A 138 5.83 -17.03 15.99
CA PHE A 138 6.18 -15.68 16.43
C PHE A 138 6.86 -15.74 17.79
N PRO A 139 7.93 -14.95 18.02
CA PRO A 139 8.62 -14.97 19.30
C PRO A 139 7.72 -14.40 20.40
N GLU A 140 7.70 -14.98 21.60
CA GLU A 140 6.87 -14.44 22.70
C GLU A 140 7.26 -13.00 23.10
N ARG A 141 8.54 -12.66 22.92
CA ARG A 141 9.11 -11.35 23.24
C ARG A 141 9.92 -10.81 22.07
N VAL A 142 9.87 -9.50 21.86
CA VAL A 142 10.62 -8.77 20.84
C VAL A 142 11.61 -7.82 21.46
N GLN A 143 12.83 -7.81 20.93
CA GLN A 143 13.81 -6.77 21.18
C GLN A 143 14.64 -6.54 19.91
N VAL A 144 14.52 -5.35 19.32
CA VAL A 144 15.18 -5.03 18.04
C VAL A 144 15.76 -3.63 18.03
N GLY A 145 16.90 -3.43 17.36
CA GLY A 145 17.45 -2.08 17.15
C GLY A 145 17.68 -1.27 18.43
N GLY A 146 18.03 -1.92 19.54
CA GLY A 146 18.20 -1.27 20.84
C GLY A 146 16.89 -0.94 21.58
N SER A 147 15.76 -1.49 21.14
CA SER A 147 14.47 -1.26 21.78
C SER A 147 14.41 -1.84 23.20
N PRO A 148 13.42 -1.39 24.00
CA PRO A 148 12.94 -2.17 25.14
C PRO A 148 12.48 -3.56 24.73
N VAL A 149 12.34 -4.46 25.70
CA VAL A 149 11.71 -5.76 25.49
C VAL A 149 10.20 -5.58 25.48
N TYR A 150 9.53 -6.04 24.43
CA TYR A 150 8.07 -6.05 24.30
C TYR A 150 7.55 -7.48 24.33
N LYS A 151 6.53 -7.76 25.14
CA LYS A 151 5.75 -8.99 25.07
C LYS A 151 4.73 -8.85 23.94
N ILE A 152 4.64 -9.85 23.06
CA ILE A 152 3.60 -9.89 22.04
C ILE A 152 2.27 -10.25 22.70
N GLU A 153 1.24 -9.47 22.40
CA GLU A 153 -0.13 -9.74 22.84
C GLU A 153 -1.03 -10.03 21.63
N ARG A 154 -2.29 -9.61 21.69
CA ARG A 154 -3.28 -9.87 20.63
C ARG A 154 -2.84 -9.33 19.27
N LYS A 155 -3.24 -10.06 18.22
CA LYS A 155 -3.10 -9.62 16.83
C LYS A 155 -4.00 -8.41 16.55
N LEU A 156 -3.46 -7.44 15.83
CA LEU A 156 -4.18 -6.25 15.35
C LEU A 156 -4.70 -6.44 13.92
N GLY A 157 -3.92 -7.10 13.07
CA GLY A 157 -4.30 -7.30 11.68
C GLY A 157 -3.31 -8.16 10.90
N LYS A 158 -3.71 -8.54 9.69
CA LYS A 158 -2.87 -9.22 8.70
C LYS A 158 -2.98 -8.44 7.39
N GLY A 159 -1.86 -7.92 6.91
CA GLY A 159 -1.75 -7.30 5.59
C GLY A 159 -1.23 -8.27 4.54
N GLY A 160 -1.08 -7.80 3.29
CA GLY A 160 -0.54 -8.61 2.20
C GLY A 160 0.93 -9.00 2.38
N PHE A 161 1.68 -8.27 3.20
CA PHE A 161 3.13 -8.43 3.38
C PHE A 161 3.52 -8.94 4.77
N GLY A 162 2.66 -8.80 5.78
CA GLY A 162 3.00 -9.10 7.17
C GLY A 162 1.82 -9.14 8.14
N GLN A 163 2.14 -9.35 9.41
CA GLN A 163 1.18 -9.42 10.52
C GLN A 163 1.52 -8.35 11.56
N VAL A 164 0.50 -7.73 12.15
CA VAL A 164 0.66 -6.67 13.14
C VAL A 164 0.05 -7.12 14.46
N PHE A 165 0.76 -6.89 15.56
CA PHE A 165 0.36 -7.27 16.92
C PHE A 165 0.52 -6.09 17.88
N VAL A 166 -0.19 -6.13 19.01
CA VAL A 166 0.11 -5.28 20.14
C VAL A 166 1.39 -5.77 20.80
N GLY A 167 2.33 -4.86 21.07
CA GLY A 167 3.48 -5.10 21.92
C GLY A 167 3.34 -4.34 23.24
N ARG A 168 3.37 -5.05 24.37
CA ARG A 168 3.41 -4.42 25.71
C ARG A 168 4.83 -4.40 26.23
N ARG A 169 5.33 -3.23 26.60
CA ARG A 169 6.69 -3.08 27.15
C ARG A 169 6.81 -3.81 28.49
N VAL A 170 7.87 -4.62 28.65
CA VAL A 170 8.09 -5.46 29.84
C VAL A 170 8.83 -4.71 30.95
N THR A 171 9.75 -3.80 30.60
CA THR A 171 10.62 -3.08 31.56
C THR A 171 10.71 -1.59 31.25
N GLY A 172 10.47 -0.77 32.27
CA GLY A 172 10.43 0.69 32.15
C GLY A 172 9.33 1.20 31.21
N GLY A 173 9.20 2.52 31.12
CA GLY A 173 8.13 3.19 30.40
C GLY A 173 7.43 4.19 31.33
N ASN A 174 6.99 5.31 30.75
CA ASN A 174 6.08 6.21 31.46
C ASN A 174 4.65 5.83 31.04
N GLU A 175 3.62 6.29 31.75
CA GLU A 175 2.20 6.19 31.32
C GLU A 175 1.87 6.94 30.01
N ARG A 176 2.89 7.27 29.21
CA ARG A 176 2.73 7.91 27.91
C ARG A 176 2.18 6.89 26.92
N THR A 177 1.11 7.28 26.23
CA THR A 177 0.43 6.53 25.18
C THR A 177 1.15 6.57 23.83
N SER A 178 2.23 7.35 23.67
CA SER A 178 2.89 7.51 22.37
C SER A 178 4.41 7.72 22.47
N GLY A 179 5.11 7.43 21.38
CA GLY A 179 6.55 7.61 21.25
C GLY A 179 7.38 6.41 21.72
N ALA A 180 8.72 6.54 21.61
CA ALA A 180 9.67 5.45 21.86
C ALA A 180 9.67 4.90 23.31
N GLY A 181 9.03 5.61 24.24
CA GLY A 181 8.88 5.22 25.64
C GLY A 181 7.50 4.66 26.01
N ALA A 182 6.59 4.49 25.03
CA ALA A 182 5.22 4.07 25.28
C ALA A 182 5.11 2.66 25.86
N THR A 183 4.08 2.46 26.70
CA THR A 183 3.75 1.15 27.28
C THR A 183 3.23 0.18 26.25
N GLU A 184 2.48 0.66 25.26
CA GLU A 184 1.93 -0.12 24.15
C GLU A 184 2.43 0.41 22.80
N VAL A 185 2.75 -0.51 21.90
CA VAL A 185 3.25 -0.23 20.54
C VAL A 185 2.62 -1.18 19.54
N ALA A 186 2.62 -0.81 18.26
CA ALA A 186 2.31 -1.74 17.18
C ALA A 186 3.59 -2.45 16.72
N LEU A 187 3.56 -3.79 16.70
CA LEU A 187 4.65 -4.65 16.23
C LEU A 187 4.27 -5.24 14.87
N LYS A 188 4.89 -4.76 13.79
CA LYS A 188 4.71 -5.32 12.43
C LYS A 188 5.82 -6.33 12.13
N PHE A 189 5.43 -7.54 11.77
CA PHE A 189 6.30 -8.65 11.41
C PHE A 189 6.14 -9.01 9.94
N GLU A 190 7.26 -9.11 9.24
CA GLU A 190 7.35 -9.64 7.89
C GLU A 190 8.36 -10.77 7.86
N HIS A 191 7.95 -11.94 7.39
CA HIS A 191 8.84 -13.10 7.33
C HIS A 191 9.90 -12.86 6.26
N ARG A 192 11.13 -13.34 6.49
CA ARG A 192 12.26 -13.14 5.56
C ARG A 192 12.02 -13.74 4.17
N ASN A 193 11.16 -14.77 4.08
CA ASN A 193 10.78 -15.41 2.81
C ASN A 193 9.53 -14.76 2.18
N SER A 194 8.96 -13.71 2.79
CA SER A 194 7.85 -12.96 2.20
C SER A 194 8.27 -12.29 0.89
N LYS A 195 7.29 -12.10 -0.01
CA LYS A 195 7.50 -11.35 -1.26
C LYS A 195 8.05 -9.96 -0.92
N GLY A 196 9.15 -9.57 -1.58
CA GLY A 196 9.81 -8.29 -1.35
C GLY A 196 10.93 -8.32 -0.29
N CYS A 197 11.14 -9.44 0.42
CA CYS A 197 12.20 -9.59 1.42
C CYS A 197 13.44 -10.37 0.93
N ASN A 198 13.43 -10.86 -0.32
CA ASN A 198 14.48 -11.72 -0.86
C ASN A 198 15.88 -11.09 -0.89
N TYR A 199 15.96 -9.76 -0.87
CA TYR A 199 17.21 -9.00 -0.97
C TYR A 199 17.53 -8.18 0.27
N GLY A 200 16.82 -8.42 1.39
CA GLY A 200 17.01 -7.68 2.64
C GLY A 200 15.68 -7.27 3.30
N PRO A 201 15.70 -6.25 4.18
CA PRO A 201 14.49 -5.74 4.79
C PRO A 201 13.47 -5.24 3.76
N PRO A 202 12.17 -5.24 4.11
CA PRO A 202 11.10 -4.74 3.23
C PRO A 202 11.38 -3.31 2.75
N TYR A 203 11.03 -3.02 1.49
CA TYR A 203 11.15 -1.67 0.91
C TYR A 203 10.41 -0.62 1.75
N GLU A 204 9.32 -1.01 2.41
CA GLU A 204 8.54 -0.18 3.34
C GLU A 204 9.41 0.51 4.40
N TRP A 205 10.47 -0.14 4.88
CA TRP A 205 11.39 0.43 5.87
C TRP A 205 12.12 1.67 5.36
N GLN A 206 12.42 1.72 4.05
CA GLN A 206 13.07 2.86 3.41
C GLN A 206 12.07 4.01 3.22
N VAL A 207 10.81 3.68 2.93
CA VAL A 207 9.74 4.68 2.82
C VAL A 207 9.50 5.33 4.18
N TYR A 208 9.38 4.56 5.27
CA TYR A 208 9.27 5.11 6.62
C TYR A 208 10.49 5.92 7.07
N ASN A 209 11.70 5.60 6.60
CA ASN A 209 12.86 6.47 6.88
C ASN A 209 12.70 7.87 6.29
N THR A 210 11.99 8.00 5.17
CA THR A 210 11.80 9.27 4.48
C THR A 210 10.55 10.00 4.97
N LEU A 211 9.48 9.25 5.27
CA LEU A 211 8.16 9.78 5.59
C LEU A 211 7.82 9.76 7.09
N GLY A 212 8.47 8.93 7.90
CA GLY A 212 8.14 8.71 9.30
C GLY A 212 8.11 10.01 10.11
N GLY A 213 7.01 10.23 10.83
CA GLY A 213 6.79 11.46 11.58
C GLY A 213 6.37 12.68 10.75
N SER A 214 6.21 12.52 9.43
CA SER A 214 5.48 13.50 8.61
C SER A 214 4.03 13.59 9.06
N HIS A 215 3.36 14.69 8.72
CA HIS A 215 1.94 14.86 9.00
C HIS A 215 1.14 13.68 8.45
N GLY A 216 0.35 13.05 9.32
CA GLY A 216 -0.46 11.88 8.99
C GLY A 216 0.29 10.56 8.79
N VAL A 217 1.58 10.46 9.09
CA VAL A 217 2.33 9.19 8.98
C VAL A 217 2.82 8.76 10.36
N PRO A 218 2.51 7.54 10.83
CA PRO A 218 2.96 7.06 12.13
C PRO A 218 4.49 6.97 12.17
N ARG A 219 5.06 7.11 13.38
CA ARG A 219 6.50 6.96 13.57
C ARG A 219 6.87 5.48 13.73
N VAL A 220 8.00 5.12 13.15
CA VAL A 220 8.71 3.89 13.47
C VAL A 220 9.75 4.24 14.53
N HIS A 221 9.64 3.65 15.72
CA HIS A 221 10.57 3.89 16.83
C HIS A 221 11.82 3.03 16.73
N TYR A 222 11.63 1.76 16.42
CA TYR A 222 12.69 0.78 16.29
C TYR A 222 12.39 -0.15 15.12
N LYS A 223 13.44 -0.70 14.53
CA LYS A 223 13.32 -1.74 13.52
C LYS A 223 14.55 -2.63 13.55
N GLY A 224 14.37 -3.89 13.23
CA GLY A 224 15.48 -4.83 13.19
C GLY A 224 15.00 -6.24 12.86
N LYS A 225 15.94 -7.17 12.83
CA LYS A 225 15.66 -8.57 12.57
C LYS A 225 15.67 -9.33 13.89
N GLN A 226 14.70 -10.22 14.07
CA GLN A 226 14.70 -11.19 15.17
C GLN A 226 14.21 -12.54 14.64
N GLY A 227 15.05 -13.57 14.77
CA GLY A 227 14.80 -14.86 14.14
C GLY A 227 14.62 -14.72 12.63
N ASP A 228 13.52 -15.27 12.11
CA ASP A 228 13.15 -15.23 10.69
C ASP A 228 12.29 -14.03 10.29
N TYR A 229 12.13 -13.06 11.19
CA TYR A 229 11.28 -11.90 10.96
C TYR A 229 12.06 -10.60 10.89
N TYR A 230 11.67 -9.76 9.93
CA TYR A 230 11.88 -8.32 9.99
C TYR A 230 10.77 -7.71 10.83
N VAL A 231 11.14 -6.90 11.82
CA VAL A 231 10.23 -6.33 12.80
C VAL A 231 10.32 -4.80 12.78
N MET A 232 9.17 -4.13 12.75
CA MET A 232 9.05 -2.70 13.04
C MET A 232 8.24 -2.49 14.31
N VAL A 233 8.73 -1.61 15.18
CA VAL A 233 8.06 -1.11 16.38
C VAL A 233 7.56 0.30 16.09
N MET A 234 6.26 0.50 16.13
CA MET A 234 5.59 1.71 15.63
C MET A 234 4.64 2.32 16.65
N ASP A 235 4.24 3.56 16.42
CA ASP A 235 3.15 4.20 17.17
C ASP A 235 1.91 3.29 17.19
N MET A 236 1.31 3.12 18.37
CA MET A 236 0.02 2.46 18.50
C MET A 236 -1.09 3.43 18.09
N LEU A 237 -2.00 3.00 17.21
CA LEU A 237 -3.10 3.80 16.69
C LEU A 237 -4.47 3.24 17.13
N GLY A 238 -5.52 4.00 16.85
CA GLY A 238 -6.92 3.64 17.09
C GLY A 238 -7.55 2.87 15.92
N PRO A 239 -8.90 2.87 15.83
CA PRO A 239 -9.62 2.14 14.79
C PRO A 239 -9.36 2.69 13.39
N SER A 240 -9.46 1.83 12.38
CA SER A 240 -9.45 2.25 10.97
C SER A 240 -10.78 2.90 10.58
N LEU A 241 -10.80 3.65 9.47
CA LEU A 241 -12.06 4.18 8.92
C LEU A 241 -13.00 3.04 8.50
N TRP A 242 -12.46 1.87 8.14
CA TRP A 242 -13.27 0.67 7.91
C TRP A 242 -13.99 0.21 9.18
N ASP A 243 -13.29 0.17 10.32
CA ASP A 243 -13.88 -0.21 11.60
C ASP A 243 -14.96 0.79 12.03
N VAL A 244 -14.67 2.09 11.91
CA VAL A 244 -15.62 3.17 12.22
C VAL A 244 -16.84 3.11 11.31
N TRP A 245 -16.65 2.84 10.02
CA TRP A 245 -17.75 2.70 9.06
C TRP A 245 -18.66 1.51 9.41
N ASN A 246 -18.08 0.37 9.75
CA ASN A 246 -18.84 -0.82 10.17
C ASN A 246 -19.62 -0.58 11.48
N SER A 247 -19.02 0.10 12.46
CA SER A 247 -19.70 0.40 13.71
C SER A 247 -20.78 1.49 13.57
N SER A 248 -20.75 2.27 12.49
CA SER A 248 -21.69 3.38 12.24
C SER A 248 -22.88 2.99 11.36
N GLY A 249 -23.19 1.70 11.25
CA GLY A 249 -24.28 1.23 10.40
C GLY A 249 -23.99 1.32 8.90
N GLN A 250 -22.71 1.22 8.51
CA GLN A 250 -22.28 1.12 7.11
C GLN A 250 -22.58 2.35 6.24
N ALA A 251 -22.65 3.52 6.86
CA ALA A 251 -22.67 4.83 6.20
C ALA A 251 -22.07 5.90 7.12
N MET A 252 -21.50 6.95 6.52
CA MET A 252 -21.01 8.12 7.24
C MET A 252 -21.72 9.39 6.77
N SER A 253 -21.93 10.33 7.70
CA SER A 253 -22.53 11.63 7.40
C SER A 253 -21.66 12.45 6.43
N SER A 254 -22.27 13.39 5.71
CA SER A 254 -21.57 14.28 4.80
C SER A 254 -20.46 15.09 5.50
N GLU A 255 -20.69 15.53 6.73
CA GLU A 255 -19.69 16.26 7.53
C GLU A 255 -18.49 15.37 7.90
N MET A 256 -18.73 14.13 8.33
CA MET A 256 -17.67 13.18 8.64
C MET A 256 -16.82 12.89 7.40
N VAL A 257 -17.45 12.58 6.27
CA VAL A 257 -16.77 12.34 4.99
C VAL A 257 -16.00 13.57 4.52
N ALA A 258 -16.53 14.78 4.70
CA ALA A 258 -15.83 16.01 4.37
C ALA A 258 -14.58 16.23 5.25
N CYS A 259 -14.67 15.98 6.56
CA CYS A 259 -13.51 16.06 7.44
C CYS A 259 -12.43 15.02 7.06
N ILE A 260 -12.84 13.78 6.74
CA ILE A 260 -11.94 12.75 6.22
C ILE A 260 -11.28 13.23 4.92
N ALA A 261 -12.05 13.75 3.98
CA ALA A 261 -11.53 14.21 2.68
C ALA A 261 -10.44 15.28 2.87
N VAL A 262 -10.73 16.30 3.68
CA VAL A 262 -9.84 17.43 3.94
C VAL A 262 -8.53 16.97 4.59
N GLU A 263 -8.62 16.15 5.64
CA GLU A 263 -7.42 15.66 6.32
C GLU A 263 -6.64 14.67 5.43
N SER A 264 -7.30 13.72 4.76
CA SER A 264 -6.63 12.79 3.85
C SER A 264 -5.92 13.49 2.69
N LEU A 265 -6.49 14.57 2.14
CA LEU A 265 -5.81 15.39 1.12
C LEU A 265 -4.55 16.05 1.66
N SER A 266 -4.57 16.53 2.92
CA SER A 266 -3.39 17.09 3.59
C SER A 266 -2.29 16.04 3.80
N ILE A 267 -2.67 14.82 4.20
CA ILE A 267 -1.72 13.71 4.38
C ILE A 267 -1.09 13.31 3.05
N LEU A 268 -1.90 13.15 1.99
CA LEU A 268 -1.43 12.80 0.65
C LEU A 268 -0.58 13.91 0.05
N GLU A 269 -0.94 15.19 0.20
CA GLU A 269 -0.09 16.32 -0.18
C GLU A 269 1.28 16.19 0.47
N LYS A 270 1.32 15.87 1.77
CA LYS A 270 2.59 15.77 2.48
C LYS A 270 3.45 14.61 1.96
N MET A 271 2.85 13.44 1.74
CA MET A 271 3.52 12.29 1.16
C MET A 271 4.03 12.58 -0.26
N HIS A 272 3.18 13.17 -1.10
CA HIS A 272 3.50 13.54 -2.47
C HIS A 272 4.63 14.57 -2.51
N SER A 273 4.63 15.55 -1.60
CA SER A 273 5.71 16.54 -1.44
C SER A 273 7.07 15.93 -1.09
N ARG A 274 7.10 14.68 -0.59
CA ARG A 274 8.32 13.91 -0.31
C ARG A 274 8.70 12.96 -1.45
N GLY A 275 7.97 12.99 -2.56
CA GLY A 275 8.26 12.25 -3.79
C GLY A 275 7.69 10.83 -3.85
N TYR A 276 6.78 10.48 -2.96
CA TYR A 276 6.14 9.16 -2.89
C TYR A 276 4.64 9.25 -3.19
N VAL A 277 4.10 8.20 -3.78
CA VAL A 277 2.68 7.88 -3.82
C VAL A 277 2.45 6.65 -2.95
N HIS A 278 1.28 6.55 -2.34
CA HIS A 278 0.89 5.45 -1.46
C HIS A 278 0.57 4.18 -2.25
N GLY A 279 -0.24 4.28 -3.30
CA GLY A 279 -0.62 3.16 -4.17
C GLY A 279 -1.64 2.17 -3.59
N ASP A 280 -2.21 2.44 -2.41
CA ASP A 280 -3.24 1.59 -1.79
C ASP A 280 -4.14 2.38 -0.83
N VAL A 281 -4.64 3.52 -1.31
CA VAL A 281 -5.54 4.40 -0.56
C VAL A 281 -6.91 3.72 -0.41
N LYS A 282 -7.31 3.44 0.84
CA LYS A 282 -8.56 2.74 1.19
C LYS A 282 -8.92 2.95 2.68
N PRO A 283 -10.18 2.70 3.09
CA PRO A 283 -10.61 2.89 4.49
C PRO A 283 -9.75 2.17 5.53
N GLU A 284 -9.27 0.96 5.23
CA GLU A 284 -8.51 0.11 6.14
C GLU A 284 -7.12 0.70 6.47
N ASN A 285 -6.56 1.52 5.57
CA ASN A 285 -5.23 2.12 5.72
C ASN A 285 -5.28 3.52 6.35
N PHE A 286 -6.48 4.09 6.57
CA PHE A 286 -6.65 5.32 7.33
C PHE A 286 -7.08 4.98 8.76
N LEU A 287 -6.24 5.29 9.74
CA LEU A 287 -6.50 5.02 11.15
C LEU A 287 -6.64 6.33 11.93
N LEU A 288 -7.53 6.32 12.91
CA LEU A 288 -7.61 7.38 13.92
C LEU A 288 -6.50 7.21 14.96
N GLY A 289 -6.21 8.27 15.71
CA GLY A 289 -5.38 8.15 16.91
C GLY A 289 -6.07 7.34 17.99
N GLN A 290 -5.33 6.99 19.04
CA GLN A 290 -5.87 6.17 20.11
C GLN A 290 -7.07 6.86 20.81
N PRO A 291 -8.16 6.13 21.10
CA PRO A 291 -9.29 6.66 21.85
C PRO A 291 -8.88 7.23 23.21
N SER A 292 -9.60 8.22 23.72
CA SER A 292 -9.31 8.84 25.04
C SER A 292 -7.91 9.48 25.13
N THR A 293 -7.34 9.87 23.98
CA THR A 293 -6.10 10.65 23.91
C THR A 293 -6.35 11.94 23.15
N PRO A 294 -5.51 12.99 23.31
CA PRO A 294 -5.61 14.20 22.51
C PRO A 294 -5.49 13.97 20.99
N GLN A 295 -5.04 12.79 20.56
CA GLN A 295 -4.90 12.41 19.16
C GLN A 295 -6.09 11.62 18.62
N GLU A 296 -7.13 11.33 19.41
CA GLU A 296 -8.24 10.46 19.00
C GLU A 296 -8.92 10.89 17.69
N LYS A 297 -8.99 12.20 17.43
CA LYS A 297 -9.60 12.78 16.21
C LYS A 297 -8.60 12.96 15.07
N LYS A 298 -7.33 12.58 15.26
CA LYS A 298 -6.28 12.77 14.24
C LYS A 298 -6.25 11.57 13.31
N LEU A 299 -6.14 11.83 12.01
CA LEU A 299 -6.06 10.79 10.98
C LEU A 299 -4.61 10.45 10.64
N PHE A 300 -4.36 9.18 10.36
CA PHE A 300 -3.06 8.65 9.96
C PHE A 300 -3.23 7.71 8.77
N LEU A 301 -2.30 7.76 7.83
CA LEU A 301 -2.19 6.85 6.69
C LEU A 301 -1.08 5.84 6.98
N VAL A 302 -1.42 4.56 6.96
CA VAL A 302 -0.54 3.43 7.29
C VAL A 302 -0.38 2.48 6.10
N ASP A 303 0.49 1.47 6.27
CA ASP A 303 0.82 0.45 5.27
C ASP A 303 1.45 1.01 3.99
N LEU A 304 2.76 1.27 4.07
CA LEU A 304 3.54 1.84 2.98
C LEU A 304 4.19 0.76 2.10
N GLY A 305 3.71 -0.49 2.19
CA GLY A 305 4.27 -1.64 1.47
C GLY A 305 4.13 -1.53 -0.06
N LEU A 306 3.13 -0.80 -0.54
CA LEU A 306 2.90 -0.54 -1.97
C LEU A 306 3.35 0.85 -2.42
N ALA A 307 3.92 1.66 -1.52
CA ALA A 307 4.34 3.00 -1.84
C ALA A 307 5.46 2.98 -2.90
N THR A 308 5.41 3.91 -3.85
CA THR A 308 6.42 4.02 -4.92
C THR A 308 6.82 5.47 -5.12
N LYS A 309 7.98 5.71 -5.72
CA LYS A 309 8.42 7.06 -6.05
C LYS A 309 7.70 7.53 -7.32
N TRP A 310 7.14 8.73 -7.29
CA TRP A 310 6.60 9.39 -8.48
C TRP A 310 7.58 10.44 -9.06
N ARG A 311 8.59 10.83 -8.29
CA ARG A 311 9.71 11.65 -8.77
C ARG A 311 11.05 11.17 -8.23
N ASP A 312 12.09 11.45 -8.98
CA ASP A 312 13.46 11.24 -8.56
C ASP A 312 13.82 12.25 -7.45
N SER A 313 14.49 11.75 -6.40
CA SER A 313 14.88 12.54 -5.24
C SER A 313 16.09 13.45 -5.51
N ALA A 314 16.92 13.13 -6.50
CA ALA A 314 18.16 13.84 -6.82
C ALA A 314 17.92 15.06 -7.71
N ASN A 315 17.08 14.93 -8.74
CA ASN A 315 16.85 15.99 -9.72
C ASN A 315 15.40 16.53 -9.72
N GLY A 316 14.51 15.93 -8.92
CA GLY A 316 13.10 16.34 -8.82
C GLY A 316 12.24 16.00 -10.05
N GLN A 317 12.79 15.31 -11.06
CA GLN A 317 12.07 14.97 -12.28
C GLN A 317 11.01 13.90 -12.01
N HIS A 318 9.87 14.03 -12.69
CA HIS A 318 8.83 13.01 -12.68
C HIS A 318 9.37 11.69 -13.23
N VAL A 319 8.96 10.56 -12.65
CA VAL A 319 9.31 9.25 -13.18
C VAL A 319 8.76 9.06 -14.59
N GLU A 320 9.49 8.31 -15.41
CA GLU A 320 9.05 7.99 -16.77
C GLU A 320 7.75 7.18 -16.74
N TYR A 321 6.89 7.47 -17.73
CA TYR A 321 5.70 6.69 -17.95
C TYR A 321 6.04 5.31 -18.51
N ASP A 322 5.43 4.28 -17.96
CA ASP A 322 5.48 2.91 -18.45
C ASP A 322 4.07 2.30 -18.33
N GLN A 323 3.78 1.24 -19.07
CA GLN A 323 2.54 0.49 -18.96
C GLN A 323 2.80 -1.01 -19.09
N ARG A 324 2.43 -1.74 -18.04
CA ARG A 324 2.58 -3.19 -17.90
C ARG A 324 1.24 -3.80 -17.49
N PRO A 325 0.37 -4.16 -18.46
CA PRO A 325 -0.99 -4.60 -18.20
C PRO A 325 -1.11 -5.83 -17.29
N ASP A 326 -0.05 -6.63 -17.19
CA ASP A 326 0.10 -7.80 -16.33
C ASP A 326 0.40 -7.45 -14.85
N MET A 327 0.77 -6.20 -14.57
CA MET A 327 1.22 -5.76 -13.24
C MET A 327 0.19 -4.85 -12.56
N PHE A 328 -0.88 -5.44 -12.03
CA PHE A 328 -1.80 -4.76 -11.14
C PHE A 328 -1.26 -4.72 -9.69
N ARG A 329 -1.46 -3.59 -9.01
CA ARG A 329 -1.17 -3.41 -7.58
C ARG A 329 -2.28 -2.60 -6.91
N GLY A 330 -2.43 -2.80 -5.59
CA GLY A 330 -3.43 -2.14 -4.77
C GLY A 330 -4.74 -2.92 -4.65
N THR A 331 -5.71 -2.33 -3.96
CA THR A 331 -7.01 -2.96 -3.70
C THR A 331 -7.98 -2.69 -4.85
N VAL A 332 -8.38 -3.73 -5.59
CA VAL A 332 -9.27 -3.67 -6.79
C VAL A 332 -10.46 -2.71 -6.62
N ARG A 333 -11.10 -2.72 -5.45
CA ARG A 333 -12.27 -1.89 -5.16
C ARG A 333 -11.98 -0.39 -5.29
N TYR A 334 -10.82 0.05 -4.80
CA TYR A 334 -10.46 1.47 -4.66
C TYR A 334 -9.36 1.92 -5.63
N ALA A 335 -8.60 1.02 -6.25
CA ALA A 335 -7.53 1.37 -7.18
C ALA A 335 -8.01 2.25 -8.35
N SER A 336 -7.16 3.13 -8.86
CA SER A 336 -7.46 3.94 -10.06
C SER A 336 -7.66 3.06 -11.30
N VAL A 337 -8.36 3.59 -12.30
CA VAL A 337 -8.42 2.98 -13.64
C VAL A 337 -7.02 2.78 -14.20
N HIS A 338 -6.11 3.72 -13.97
CA HIS A 338 -4.72 3.64 -14.43
C HIS A 338 -3.95 2.47 -13.80
N ALA A 339 -4.17 2.19 -12.50
CA ALA A 339 -3.59 1.04 -11.82
C ALA A 339 -4.12 -0.29 -12.41
N HIS A 340 -5.41 -0.37 -12.72
CA HIS A 340 -5.98 -1.54 -13.42
C HIS A 340 -5.37 -1.78 -14.80
N LEU A 341 -4.99 -0.71 -15.51
CA LEU A 341 -4.35 -0.77 -16.81
C LEU A 341 -2.84 -1.00 -16.74
N GLY A 342 -2.29 -1.18 -15.53
CA GLY A 342 -0.87 -1.41 -15.29
C GLY A 342 0.02 -0.21 -15.63
N ARG A 343 -0.55 1.00 -15.65
CA ARG A 343 0.19 2.24 -15.93
C ARG A 343 1.06 2.60 -14.71
N THR A 344 2.20 3.25 -14.93
CA THR A 344 3.03 3.77 -13.83
C THR A 344 2.18 4.63 -12.89
N ALA A 345 2.29 4.36 -11.59
CA ALA A 345 1.56 5.09 -10.56
C ALA A 345 2.10 6.51 -10.40
N SER A 346 1.19 7.45 -10.15
CA SER A 346 1.45 8.87 -9.98
C SER A 346 0.44 9.48 -9.00
N ARG A 347 0.59 10.78 -8.70
CA ARG A 347 -0.22 11.43 -7.66
C ARG A 347 -1.72 11.40 -7.95
N ARG A 348 -2.12 11.40 -9.24
CA ARG A 348 -3.53 11.29 -9.63
C ARG A 348 -4.16 9.98 -9.17
N ASP A 349 -3.37 8.90 -9.10
CA ASP A 349 -3.86 7.57 -8.75
C ASP A 349 -4.33 7.52 -7.31
N ASP A 350 -3.55 8.08 -6.37
CA ASP A 350 -3.94 8.18 -4.96
C ASP A 350 -5.18 9.07 -4.76
N LEU A 351 -5.30 10.14 -5.55
CA LEU A 351 -6.45 11.05 -5.48
C LEU A 351 -7.73 10.43 -6.06
N GLU A 352 -7.63 9.67 -7.16
CA GLU A 352 -8.74 8.89 -7.71
C GLU A 352 -9.17 7.79 -6.72
N SER A 353 -8.21 7.08 -6.12
CA SER A 353 -8.49 6.09 -5.07
C SER A 353 -9.13 6.71 -3.82
N LEU A 354 -8.71 7.93 -3.45
CA LEU A 354 -9.37 8.68 -2.38
C LEU A 354 -10.81 9.02 -2.75
N ALA A 355 -11.10 9.44 -3.99
CA ALA A 355 -12.46 9.75 -4.41
C ALA A 355 -13.38 8.53 -4.29
N TYR A 356 -12.94 7.36 -4.76
CA TYR A 356 -13.67 6.10 -4.60
C TYR A 356 -13.84 5.70 -3.13
N THR A 357 -12.82 5.93 -2.30
CA THR A 357 -12.87 5.68 -0.85
C THR A 357 -13.92 6.56 -0.17
N LEU A 358 -13.95 7.86 -0.45
CA LEU A 358 -14.89 8.80 0.15
C LEU A 358 -16.33 8.51 -0.27
N ILE A 359 -16.55 8.20 -1.56
CA ILE A 359 -17.87 7.81 -2.08
C ILE A 359 -18.33 6.51 -1.43
N PHE A 360 -17.44 5.54 -1.24
CA PHE A 360 -17.74 4.31 -0.52
C PHE A 360 -18.14 4.59 0.94
N LEU A 361 -17.37 5.39 1.68
CA LEU A 361 -17.69 5.72 3.07
C LEU A 361 -19.05 6.41 3.21
N HIS A 362 -19.43 7.23 2.23
CA HIS A 362 -20.71 7.91 2.20
C HIS A 362 -21.88 7.01 1.80
N ARG A 363 -21.73 6.23 0.70
CA ARG A 363 -22.82 5.44 0.10
C ARG A 363 -22.90 4.00 0.62
N GLY A 364 -21.86 3.54 1.29
CA GLY A 364 -21.64 2.16 1.72
C GLY A 364 -21.32 1.15 0.61
N ARG A 365 -21.41 1.56 -0.67
CA ARG A 365 -21.11 0.68 -1.81
C ARG A 365 -20.64 1.44 -3.05
N LEU A 366 -19.94 0.72 -3.94
CA LEU A 366 -19.50 1.12 -5.26
C LEU A 366 -20.12 0.19 -6.33
N PRO A 367 -20.44 0.70 -7.55
CA PRO A 367 -21.14 -0.07 -8.59
C PRO A 367 -20.38 -1.27 -9.16
N TRP A 368 -19.11 -1.44 -8.81
CA TRP A 368 -18.22 -2.51 -9.27
C TRP A 368 -17.85 -3.50 -8.18
N GLN A 369 -18.63 -3.57 -7.10
CA GLN A 369 -18.52 -4.67 -6.13
C GLN A 369 -19.24 -5.94 -6.63
N GLY A 370 -18.80 -7.10 -6.14
CA GLY A 370 -19.42 -8.40 -6.45
C GLY A 370 -18.81 -9.18 -7.62
N TYR A 371 -17.90 -8.59 -8.41
CA TYR A 371 -17.16 -9.34 -9.42
C TYR A 371 -16.20 -10.34 -8.78
N GLN A 372 -16.11 -11.56 -9.35
CA GLN A 372 -15.28 -12.67 -8.86
C GLN A 372 -14.50 -13.31 -10.03
N GLY A 373 -13.48 -14.13 -9.70
CA GLY A 373 -12.65 -14.84 -10.66
C GLY A 373 -11.44 -14.04 -11.18
N ASP A 374 -10.63 -14.66 -12.04
CA ASP A 374 -9.34 -14.12 -12.49
C ASP A 374 -9.47 -12.83 -13.30
N ASN A 375 -10.59 -12.65 -13.99
CA ASN A 375 -10.89 -11.45 -14.78
C ASN A 375 -11.53 -10.32 -13.94
N LYS A 376 -11.68 -10.48 -12.62
CA LYS A 376 -12.30 -9.49 -11.71
C LYS A 376 -11.71 -8.09 -11.89
N SER A 377 -10.39 -7.97 -11.92
CA SER A 377 -9.71 -6.67 -12.07
C SER A 377 -10.11 -5.98 -13.39
N PHE A 378 -10.16 -6.73 -14.49
CA PHE A 378 -10.57 -6.23 -15.80
C PHE A 378 -12.04 -5.80 -15.82
N LEU A 379 -12.95 -6.60 -15.25
CA LEU A 379 -14.38 -6.28 -15.19
C LEU A 379 -14.63 -5.01 -14.36
N VAL A 380 -13.94 -4.87 -13.23
CA VAL A 380 -13.98 -3.67 -12.39
C VAL A 380 -13.47 -2.45 -13.15
N CYS A 381 -12.34 -2.57 -13.84
CA CYS A 381 -11.79 -1.50 -14.68
C CYS A 381 -12.79 -1.03 -15.74
N LYS A 382 -13.39 -1.98 -16.49
CA LYS A 382 -14.40 -1.69 -17.51
C LYS A 382 -15.61 -0.98 -16.89
N LYS A 383 -16.08 -1.42 -15.73
CA LYS A 383 -17.21 -0.80 -15.03
C LYS A 383 -16.89 0.61 -14.54
N LYS A 384 -15.68 0.86 -14.00
CA LYS A 384 -15.21 2.20 -13.61
C LYS A 384 -15.20 3.16 -14.79
N MET A 385 -14.58 2.76 -15.91
CA MET A 385 -14.52 3.57 -17.14
C MET A 385 -15.90 3.89 -17.73
N ALA A 386 -16.87 2.99 -17.56
CA ALA A 386 -18.25 3.17 -18.03
C ALA A 386 -19.14 3.97 -17.06
N THR A 387 -18.68 4.27 -15.84
CA THR A 387 -19.47 4.96 -14.83
C THR A 387 -19.05 6.43 -14.77
N SER A 388 -19.95 7.34 -15.16
CA SER A 388 -19.65 8.77 -15.11
C SER A 388 -19.69 9.30 -13.65
N PRO A 389 -19.04 10.46 -13.38
CA PRO A 389 -19.15 11.11 -12.09
C PRO A 389 -20.59 11.41 -11.66
N GLU A 390 -21.47 11.80 -12.60
CA GLU A 390 -22.90 12.01 -12.36
C GLU A 390 -23.58 10.75 -11.83
N MET A 391 -23.34 9.62 -12.49
CA MET A 391 -23.94 8.34 -12.11
C MET A 391 -23.39 7.84 -10.78
N LEU A 392 -22.09 8.00 -10.55
CA LEU A 392 -21.47 7.55 -9.31
C LEU A 392 -21.88 8.41 -8.10
N CYS A 393 -22.09 9.72 -8.31
CA CYS A 393 -22.37 10.68 -7.26
C CYS A 393 -23.82 11.18 -7.21
N CYS A 394 -24.78 10.48 -7.86
CA CYS A 394 -26.18 10.92 -7.95
C CYS A 394 -26.89 11.17 -6.60
N PHE A 395 -26.40 10.56 -5.51
CA PHE A 395 -26.89 10.77 -4.14
C PHE A 395 -25.79 11.25 -3.19
N CYS A 396 -24.70 11.79 -3.73
CA CYS A 396 -23.61 12.36 -2.94
C CYS A 396 -23.71 13.90 -2.93
N PRO A 397 -23.20 14.57 -1.88
CA PRO A 397 -22.96 16.01 -1.91
C PRO A 397 -22.16 16.45 -3.14
N THR A 398 -22.49 17.64 -3.67
CA THR A 398 -21.84 18.24 -4.84
C THR A 398 -20.31 18.25 -4.76
N PRO A 399 -19.66 18.52 -3.61
CA PRO A 399 -18.20 18.46 -3.49
C PRO A 399 -17.57 17.11 -3.88
N LEU A 400 -18.22 15.97 -3.56
CA LEU A 400 -17.70 14.65 -3.94
C LEU A 400 -17.73 14.45 -5.45
N LYS A 401 -18.81 14.91 -6.12
CA LYS A 401 -18.91 14.88 -7.58
C LYS A 401 -17.82 15.74 -8.22
N GLN A 402 -17.68 16.99 -7.77
CA GLN A 402 -16.66 17.92 -8.30
C GLN A 402 -15.24 17.39 -8.08
N PHE A 403 -14.97 16.82 -6.91
CA PHE A 403 -13.68 16.20 -6.60
C PHE A 403 -13.38 15.06 -7.57
N LEU A 404 -14.33 14.13 -7.74
CA LEU A 404 -14.21 13.02 -8.67
C LEU A 404 -13.99 13.49 -10.12
N GLU A 405 -14.77 14.46 -10.60
CA GLU A 405 -14.63 15.04 -11.94
C GLU A 405 -13.22 15.60 -12.19
N ILE A 406 -12.63 16.26 -11.20
CA ILE A 406 -11.28 16.81 -11.33
C ILE A 406 -10.26 15.68 -11.40
N VAL A 407 -10.27 14.73 -10.45
CA VAL A 407 -9.19 13.74 -10.31
C VAL A 407 -9.15 12.72 -11.45
N VAL A 408 -10.32 12.30 -11.98
CA VAL A 408 -10.36 11.35 -13.11
C VAL A 408 -9.90 11.96 -14.44
N ASN A 409 -9.76 13.28 -14.50
CA ASN A 409 -9.28 14.00 -15.69
C ASN A 409 -7.83 14.50 -15.55
N MET A 410 -7.14 14.22 -14.43
CA MET A 410 -5.76 14.63 -14.22
C MET A 410 -4.77 13.89 -15.12
N LYS A 411 -3.77 14.60 -15.64
CA LYS A 411 -2.68 13.98 -16.39
C LYS A 411 -1.70 13.28 -15.45
N PHE A 412 -0.90 12.37 -16.01
CA PHE A 412 0.08 11.57 -15.28
C PHE A 412 1.08 12.42 -14.48
N ASP A 413 1.59 13.48 -15.11
CA ASP A 413 2.62 14.37 -14.58
C ASP A 413 2.05 15.68 -13.98
N GLU A 414 0.73 15.84 -13.96
CA GLU A 414 0.06 17.04 -13.45
C GLU A 414 0.33 17.24 -11.96
N GLU A 415 0.62 18.48 -11.56
CA GLU A 415 0.72 18.87 -10.15
C GLU A 415 -0.69 19.11 -9.58
N PRO A 416 -1.16 18.31 -8.61
CA PRO A 416 -2.49 18.51 -8.06
C PRO A 416 -2.58 19.82 -7.27
N ASN A 417 -3.64 20.60 -7.51
CA ASN A 417 -3.93 21.77 -6.69
C ASN A 417 -4.69 21.37 -5.40
N TYR A 418 -3.96 20.85 -4.41
CA TYR A 418 -4.55 20.38 -3.14
C TYR A 418 -5.40 21.44 -2.44
N SER A 419 -4.98 22.72 -2.46
CA SER A 419 -5.78 23.80 -1.85
C SER A 419 -7.17 23.93 -2.48
N LYS A 420 -7.26 23.83 -3.80
CA LYS A 420 -8.55 23.85 -4.51
C LYS A 420 -9.36 22.59 -4.15
N LEU A 421 -8.73 21.42 -4.13
CA LEU A 421 -9.41 20.17 -3.80
C LEU A 421 -9.98 20.18 -2.37
N ILE A 422 -9.21 20.70 -1.41
CA ILE A 422 -9.63 20.89 -0.01
C ILE A 422 -10.81 21.86 0.07
N SER A 423 -10.74 23.00 -0.64
CA SER A 423 -11.79 24.04 -0.58
C SER A 423 -13.17 23.57 -1.07
N LEU A 424 -13.24 22.48 -1.85
CA LEU A 424 -14.53 21.89 -2.27
C LEU A 424 -15.36 21.46 -1.06
N PHE A 425 -14.70 20.98 0.00
CA PHE A 425 -15.36 20.34 1.14
C PHE A 425 -15.63 21.29 2.31
N GLU A 426 -15.07 22.50 2.30
CA GLU A 426 -15.19 23.47 3.41
C GLU A 426 -16.65 23.78 3.77
N GLY A 427 -17.52 23.91 2.76
CA GLY A 427 -18.95 24.18 2.97
C GLY A 427 -19.73 23.05 3.65
N LEU A 428 -19.15 21.85 3.78
CA LEU A 428 -19.77 20.70 4.47
C LEU A 428 -19.25 20.51 5.90
N ILE A 429 -18.26 21.28 6.33
CA ILE A 429 -17.60 21.12 7.63
C ILE A 429 -18.15 22.14 8.62
N GLY A 430 -18.53 21.69 9.83
CA GLY A 430 -18.99 22.57 10.88
C GLY A 430 -17.99 23.68 11.25
N PRO A 431 -18.45 24.91 11.55
CA PRO A 431 -17.57 26.05 11.78
C PRO A 431 -16.72 25.91 13.05
N ASN A 432 -17.18 25.15 14.05
CA ASN A 432 -16.48 24.95 15.32
C ASN A 432 -15.53 23.73 15.25
N PRO A 433 -14.20 23.93 15.26
CA PRO A 433 -13.24 22.83 15.15
C PRO A 433 -13.28 21.84 16.33
N ALA A 434 -13.67 22.28 17.53
CA ALA A 434 -13.65 21.45 18.72
C ALA A 434 -14.65 20.29 18.67
N ILE A 435 -15.80 20.50 18.01
CA ILE A 435 -16.87 19.51 17.90
C ILE A 435 -16.79 18.67 16.62
N ARG A 436 -15.88 18.99 15.69
CA ARG A 436 -15.71 18.21 14.46
C ARG A 436 -15.40 16.74 14.80
N PRO A 437 -15.85 15.80 13.97
CA PRO A 437 -15.59 14.38 14.22
C PRO A 437 -14.11 14.01 13.95
N ILE A 438 -13.42 14.75 13.08
CA ILE A 438 -11.99 14.59 12.78
C ILE A 438 -11.30 15.96 12.80
N ASN A 439 -10.05 15.98 13.29
CA ASN A 439 -9.17 17.14 13.26
C ASN A 439 -8.75 17.43 11.80
N THR A 440 -8.90 18.69 11.38
CA THR A 440 -8.62 19.17 10.01
C THR A 440 -7.55 20.28 9.98
N ASP A 441 -6.78 20.44 11.05
CA ASP A 441 -5.75 21.47 11.21
C ASP A 441 -4.59 21.30 10.22
N GLY A 442 -4.37 20.08 9.74
CA GLY A 442 -3.40 19.79 8.67
C GLY A 442 -3.70 20.60 7.41
N ALA A 443 -4.95 20.56 6.98
CA ALA A 443 -5.41 21.24 5.78
C ALA A 443 -5.45 22.76 5.90
N GLN A 444 -5.72 23.30 7.11
CA GLN A 444 -5.68 24.75 7.34
C GLN A 444 -4.32 25.34 6.92
N LYS A 445 -3.22 24.64 7.23
CA LYS A 445 -1.87 25.08 6.84
C LYS A 445 -1.71 25.20 5.32
N ILE A 446 -2.32 24.31 4.56
CA ILE A 446 -2.28 24.33 3.09
C ILE A 446 -3.05 25.56 2.57
N ILE A 447 -4.24 25.81 3.10
CA ILE A 447 -5.09 26.96 2.72
C ILE A 447 -4.38 28.29 3.03
N TYR A 448 -3.86 28.46 4.26
CA TYR A 448 -3.19 29.70 4.68
C TYR A 448 -1.89 29.98 3.91
N GLN A 449 -1.11 28.95 3.56
CA GLN A 449 0.10 29.13 2.75
C GLN A 449 -0.20 29.69 1.35
N VAL A 450 -1.35 29.34 0.77
CA VAL A 450 -1.79 29.88 -0.52
C VAL A 450 -2.31 31.31 -0.38
N GLY A 451 -3.03 31.64 0.70
CA GLY A 451 -3.45 33.01 1.00
C GLY A 451 -2.26 33.98 1.13
N GLN A 452 -1.18 33.56 1.79
CA GLN A 452 0.06 34.34 1.90
C GLN A 452 0.80 34.48 0.56
N LYS A 453 0.81 33.43 -0.29
CA LYS A 453 1.37 33.53 -1.66
C LYS A 453 0.58 34.47 -2.57
N ARG A 454 -0.76 34.56 -2.40
CA ARG A 454 -1.59 35.57 -3.08
C ARG A 454 -1.36 36.98 -2.52
N GLY A 455 -1.13 37.10 -1.21
CA GLY A 455 -0.80 38.39 -0.57
C GLY A 455 0.57 38.96 -0.96
N ARG A 456 1.55 38.09 -1.26
CA ARG A 456 2.90 38.51 -1.71
C ARG A 456 2.99 39.00 -3.17
N LEU A 457 1.91 38.92 -3.94
CA LEU A 457 1.89 39.40 -5.34
C LEU A 457 1.23 40.78 -5.51
N ASN A 458 0.84 41.47 -4.43
CA ASN A 458 0.13 42.76 -4.49
C ASN A 458 0.64 43.81 -3.48
N VAL A 459 1.92 43.78 -3.08
CA VAL A 459 2.52 44.84 -2.27
C VAL A 459 3.92 45.16 -2.79
N GLU A 460 3.97 45.73 -3.99
CA GLU A 460 4.91 46.80 -4.27
C GLU A 460 4.01 48.03 -4.49
N GLU A 461 3.90 48.86 -3.45
CA GLU A 461 3.17 50.11 -3.50
C GLU A 461 3.88 51.06 -4.48
N GLU A 462 3.18 51.41 -5.56
CA GLU A 462 3.47 52.60 -6.35
C GLU A 462 3.14 53.84 -5.49
N GLU A 463 4.15 54.64 -5.16
CA GLU A 463 3.96 56.04 -4.77
C GLU A 463 4.22 56.93 -6.00
N ASP A 464 3.17 57.68 -6.36
CA ASP A 464 3.12 58.87 -7.22
C ASP A 464 3.53 58.82 -8.71
N GLY A 465 2.51 58.94 -9.59
CA GLY A 465 2.70 59.45 -10.96
C GLY A 465 1.61 59.08 -11.98
N GLN A 466 0.63 59.96 -12.18
CA GLN A 466 -0.35 60.08 -13.29
C GLN A 466 -0.48 58.96 -14.36
N PRO A 467 -1.70 58.49 -14.69
CA PRO A 467 -1.90 57.41 -15.65
C PRO A 467 -1.80 57.91 -17.10
N LYS A 468 -0.68 57.65 -17.78
CA LYS A 468 -0.63 57.72 -19.25
C LYS A 468 -1.08 56.37 -19.84
N LYS A 469 -2.28 56.33 -20.41
CA LYS A 469 -2.77 55.21 -21.23
C LYS A 469 -1.80 54.94 -22.40
N LYS A 470 -0.98 53.88 -22.30
CA LYS A 470 -0.29 53.30 -23.46
C LYS A 470 -1.18 52.20 -24.05
N VAL A 471 -2.00 52.60 -25.01
CA VAL A 471 -2.65 51.67 -25.93
C VAL A 471 -1.55 51.05 -26.79
N ARG A 472 -1.32 49.74 -26.65
CA ARG A 472 -0.45 49.01 -27.56
C ARG A 472 -1.27 48.66 -28.81
N LEU A 473 -1.22 49.50 -29.83
CA LEU A 473 -1.73 49.16 -31.15
C LEU A 473 -0.90 47.98 -31.69
N GLY A 474 -1.52 46.81 -31.79
CA GLY A 474 -0.95 45.68 -32.55
C GLY A 474 -0.95 46.01 -34.05
N ILE A 475 0.10 45.58 -34.74
CA ILE A 475 0.27 45.75 -36.18
C ILE A 475 -0.82 44.93 -36.93
N PRO A 476 -1.40 45.44 -38.04
CA PRO A 476 -2.39 44.70 -38.81
C PRO A 476 -1.81 43.39 -39.36
N ALA A 477 -2.53 42.28 -39.18
CA ALA A 477 -2.16 41.00 -39.75
C ALA A 477 -2.28 41.02 -41.28
N THR A 478 -1.16 41.22 -41.97
CA THR A 478 -1.04 41.00 -43.41
C THR A 478 -0.57 39.57 -43.66
N GLN A 479 -1.50 38.61 -43.74
CA GLN A 479 -1.45 37.49 -44.70
C GLN A 479 -2.55 36.46 -44.44
N TRP A 480 -3.11 35.96 -45.55
CA TRP A 480 -4.24 35.06 -45.65
C TRP A 480 -3.84 33.58 -45.52
N ILE A 481 -4.61 32.84 -44.71
CA ILE A 481 -5.03 31.43 -44.76
C ILE A 481 -4.10 30.39 -45.43
N SER A 482 -3.86 29.29 -44.70
CA SER A 482 -3.94 27.93 -45.27
C SER A 482 -4.53 26.99 -44.22
N VAL A 483 -5.79 26.58 -44.44
CA VAL A 483 -6.48 25.53 -43.69
C VAL A 483 -5.79 24.20 -44.00
N TYR A 484 -5.20 23.55 -42.99
CA TYR A 484 -4.96 22.12 -43.02
C TYR A 484 -5.74 21.46 -41.88
N ASN A 485 -6.82 20.79 -42.29
CA ASN A 485 -7.44 19.73 -41.52
C ASN A 485 -6.43 18.59 -41.36
N ALA A 486 -5.82 18.47 -40.19
CA ALA A 486 -5.18 17.24 -39.73
C ALA A 486 -5.60 17.03 -38.28
N ARG A 487 -6.30 15.92 -38.06
CA ARG A 487 -6.89 15.48 -36.79
C ARG A 487 -5.93 15.74 -35.62
N LEU A 488 -6.43 16.41 -34.57
CA LEU A 488 -5.77 16.46 -33.27
C LEU A 488 -5.48 15.03 -32.78
N PRO A 489 -4.28 14.72 -32.26
CA PRO A 489 -4.04 13.48 -31.56
C PRO A 489 -5.02 13.38 -30.39
N MET A 490 -5.72 12.24 -30.29
CA MET A 490 -6.59 11.93 -29.16
C MET A 490 -5.87 12.22 -27.84
N LYS A 491 -6.47 13.07 -27.00
CA LYS A 491 -6.09 13.19 -25.59
C LYS A 491 -6.18 11.79 -24.98
N GLN A 492 -5.02 11.22 -24.66
CA GLN A 492 -4.88 9.87 -24.17
C GLN A 492 -5.49 9.81 -22.75
N ARG A 493 -6.73 9.31 -22.68
CA ARG A 493 -7.44 8.97 -21.45
C ARG A 493 -6.91 7.67 -20.86
#